data_AF-A0A2V7GDL5-F1
#
_entry.id   AF-A0A2V7GDL5-F1
#
_cell.length_a   1.000
_cell.length_b   1.000
_cell.length_c   1.000
_cell.angle_alpha   90.00
_cell.angle_beta   90.00
_cell.angle_gamma   90.00
#
_symmetry.space_group_name_H-M   'P 1'
#
loop_
_entity.id
_entity.type
_entity.pdbx_description
1 polymer ?
#
loop_
_entity_poly.entity_id
_entity_poly.type
_entity_poly.pdbx_seq_one_letter_code
_entity_poly.pdbx_strand_id
1 'polypeptide(L)'
;MGDPFEGLFDTGDVLERVAVDITAQARRGDLEPVRCRDAEIARVVDILLRQSKNNPALVGKAGVGKTAIVEGLAQRIATGDVPPALKDARVLILDHVALLAGTAFRGQYEERIRRLVRALAADADLILFVDELHNLIGQGTAVGAAMDAANMLKPALVRGDIRVIGATTGEEYAKWVRGDPALERRFQPVTVEELDAVQTWEVLVARRPRLERHHAVAVTDDALKAAIVLTDRFVPDRARPDKAIDVLDEACAHAQATARVSPELDKLIRERRKVDAKLRHGLTREPSASEPAPDLAAVIDQVVADFREMLGGEGRRKTEKGGVPSPTSSDLLRRPPTFQDRRAELDALLRAELESQGIVVSGHDVARVVSSAAGQRIAWAG
;
A
#
# COMPACT_ATOMS: atom_id res chain seq x y z
N MET A 1 -35.79 -14.77 22.48
CA MET A 1 -35.70 -14.84 21.01
C MET A 1 -34.34 -14.26 20.67
N GLY A 2 -33.36 -15.12 20.39
CA GLY A 2 -32.02 -14.67 20.00
C GLY A 2 -32.07 -14.03 18.61
N ASP A 3 -31.19 -13.06 18.37
CA ASP A 3 -31.07 -12.39 17.08
C ASP A 3 -30.71 -13.44 16.00
N PRO A 4 -31.50 -13.60 14.93
CA PRO A 4 -31.22 -14.57 13.87
C PRO A 4 -29.90 -14.32 13.12
N PHE A 5 -29.18 -13.23 13.44
CA PHE A 5 -27.85 -12.90 12.91
C PHE A 5 -26.70 -13.06 13.92
N GLU A 6 -26.98 -13.54 15.13
CA GLU A 6 -25.98 -13.82 16.17
C GLU A 6 -25.16 -15.07 15.76
N GLY A 7 -24.02 -14.83 15.09
CA GLY A 7 -23.09 -15.87 14.62
C GLY A 7 -22.65 -15.75 13.16
N LEU A 8 -23.32 -14.94 12.33
CA LEU A 8 -22.91 -14.70 10.93
C LEU A 8 -21.72 -13.73 10.78
N PHE A 9 -21.29 -13.17 11.91
CA PHE A 9 -20.16 -12.26 12.03
C PHE A 9 -19.44 -12.59 13.32
N ASP A 10 -18.72 -13.71 13.29
CA ASP A 10 -17.79 -14.12 14.33
C ASP A 10 -16.85 -12.95 14.66
N THR A 11 -16.51 -12.84 15.94
CA THR A 11 -15.78 -11.77 16.62
C THR A 11 -14.39 -11.45 16.05
N GLY A 12 -13.95 -12.20 15.02
CA GLY A 12 -12.66 -12.07 14.34
C GLY A 12 -12.49 -10.84 13.47
N ASP A 13 -13.35 -10.55 12.48
CA ASP A 13 -12.88 -9.65 11.39
C ASP A 13 -13.87 -8.63 10.86
N VAL A 14 -14.45 -7.82 11.74
CA VAL A 14 -14.98 -6.53 11.25
C VAL A 14 -13.83 -5.64 10.79
N LEU A 15 -12.73 -5.59 11.53
CA LEU A 15 -11.58 -4.75 11.19
C LEU A 15 -10.95 -5.16 9.86
N GLU A 16 -10.62 -6.43 9.63
CA GLU A 16 -10.02 -6.85 8.35
C GLU A 16 -10.97 -6.69 7.15
N ARG A 17 -12.28 -6.64 7.39
CA ARG A 17 -13.27 -6.42 6.33
C ARG A 17 -13.51 -4.96 6.00
N VAL A 18 -13.31 -4.04 6.94
CA VAL A 18 -13.67 -2.61 6.77
C VAL A 18 -12.46 -1.68 6.86
N ALA A 19 -11.29 -2.20 7.17
CA ALA A 19 -10.07 -1.44 7.28
C ALA A 19 -8.85 -2.23 6.78
N VAL A 20 -7.85 -1.50 6.32
CA VAL A 20 -6.59 -2.05 5.82
C VAL A 20 -5.47 -1.72 6.80
N ASP A 21 -4.79 -2.75 7.31
CA ASP A 21 -3.63 -2.55 8.18
C ASP A 21 -2.40 -2.10 7.36
N ILE A 22 -2.18 -0.79 7.33
CA ILE A 22 -1.07 -0.18 6.60
C ILE A 22 0.27 -0.44 7.34
N THR A 23 0.24 -0.71 8.64
CA THR A 23 1.45 -1.05 9.42
C THR A 23 1.92 -2.47 9.09
N ALA A 24 1.00 -3.40 8.91
CA ALA A 24 1.30 -4.73 8.41
C ALA A 24 1.88 -4.69 6.99
N GLN A 25 1.34 -3.84 6.10
CA GLN A 25 1.92 -3.59 4.77
C GLN A 25 3.34 -3.03 4.86
N ALA A 26 3.57 -2.06 5.76
CA ALA A 26 4.89 -1.49 6.00
C ALA A 26 5.91 -2.55 6.45
N ARG A 27 5.52 -3.43 7.40
CA ARG A 27 6.37 -4.52 7.90
C ARG A 27 6.75 -5.53 6.80
N ARG A 28 5.89 -5.73 5.80
CA ARG A 28 6.18 -6.58 4.63
C ARG A 28 7.00 -5.86 3.54
N GLY A 29 7.20 -4.55 3.65
CA GLY A 29 7.87 -3.75 2.62
C GLY A 29 7.00 -3.46 1.39
N ASP A 30 5.67 -3.51 1.53
CA ASP A 30 4.73 -3.28 0.43
C ASP A 30 4.56 -1.79 0.09
N LEU A 31 4.87 -0.91 1.04
CA LEU A 31 4.69 0.54 0.93
C LEU A 31 5.83 1.21 0.15
N GLU A 32 5.51 2.30 -0.54
CA GLU A 32 6.51 3.14 -1.19
C GLU A 32 7.28 3.98 -0.17
N PRO A 33 8.60 4.17 -0.36
CA PRO A 33 9.37 5.02 0.53
C PRO A 33 8.84 6.46 0.48
N VAL A 34 8.46 6.98 1.65
CA VAL A 34 7.96 8.35 1.76
C VAL A 34 9.14 9.32 1.79
N ARG A 35 9.03 10.43 1.06
CA ARG A 35 10.06 11.49 0.97
C ARG A 35 9.46 12.85 1.32
N CYS A 36 10.29 13.73 1.87
CA CYS A 36 9.98 15.14 2.14
C CYS A 36 8.74 15.38 3.03
N ARG A 37 8.45 14.48 3.97
CA ARG A 37 7.31 14.59 4.92
C ARG A 37 7.70 14.37 6.38
N ASP A 38 8.98 14.46 6.70
CA ASP A 38 9.50 14.11 8.03
C ASP A 38 8.98 15.03 9.14
N ALA A 39 8.80 16.31 8.85
CA ALA A 39 8.30 17.30 9.80
C ALA A 39 6.83 17.05 10.16
N GLU A 40 6.00 16.74 9.16
CA GLU A 40 4.59 16.42 9.36
C GLU A 40 4.42 15.08 10.09
N ILE A 41 5.21 14.07 9.75
CA ILE A 41 5.20 12.77 10.46
C ILE A 41 5.62 12.96 11.93
N ALA A 42 6.69 13.72 12.19
CA ALA A 42 7.11 14.04 13.56
C ALA A 42 5.99 14.77 14.31
N ARG A 43 5.33 15.74 13.66
CA ARG A 43 4.20 16.46 14.26
C ARG A 43 3.01 15.56 14.56
N VAL A 44 2.71 14.60 13.69
CA VAL A 44 1.67 13.59 13.93
C VAL A 44 2.00 12.74 15.16
N VAL A 45 3.26 12.29 15.29
CA VAL A 45 3.74 11.56 16.47
C VAL A 45 3.59 12.39 17.74
N ASP A 46 4.02 13.65 17.74
CA ASP A 46 3.88 14.55 18.89
C ASP A 46 2.43 14.65 19.35
N ILE A 47 1.49 14.77 18.40
CA ILE A 47 0.07 14.90 18.68
C ILE A 47 -0.50 13.61 19.27
N LEU A 48 -0.18 12.44 18.69
CA LEU A 48 -0.66 11.14 19.16
C LEU A 48 -0.23 10.83 20.61
N LEU A 49 0.90 11.40 21.06
CA LEU A 49 1.43 11.25 22.41
C LEU A 49 0.81 12.20 23.44
N ARG A 50 -0.02 13.15 23.02
CA ARG A 50 -0.65 14.10 23.95
C ARG A 50 -1.71 13.41 24.80
N GLN A 51 -1.90 13.92 26.02
CA GLN A 51 -3.03 13.53 26.88
C GLN A 51 -4.37 14.11 26.41
N SER A 52 -4.33 15.25 25.71
CA SER A 52 -5.52 15.92 25.17
C SER A 52 -5.22 16.48 23.78
N LYS A 53 -6.25 16.62 22.94
CA LYS A 53 -6.12 16.94 21.51
C LYS A 53 -5.15 15.98 20.81
N ASN A 54 -5.34 14.69 21.03
CA ASN A 54 -4.46 13.62 20.58
C ASN A 54 -4.88 13.00 19.23
N ASN A 55 -5.86 13.58 18.54
CA ASN A 55 -6.25 13.19 17.19
C ASN A 55 -5.64 14.18 16.17
N PRO A 56 -4.65 13.78 15.36
CA PRO A 56 -4.11 14.64 14.31
C PRO A 56 -5.13 14.83 13.18
N ALA A 57 -5.32 16.07 12.75
CA ALA A 57 -6.05 16.39 11.52
C ALA A 57 -5.07 16.92 10.47
N LEU A 58 -4.80 16.14 9.43
CA LEU A 58 -4.01 16.53 8.27
C LEU A 58 -4.85 17.46 7.39
N VAL A 59 -4.50 18.75 7.39
CA VAL A 59 -5.24 19.81 6.71
C VAL A 59 -4.43 20.35 5.54
N GLY A 60 -4.92 20.17 4.32
CA GLY A 60 -4.24 20.64 3.10
C GLY A 60 -5.08 20.42 1.85
N LYS A 61 -4.67 21.01 0.72
CA LYS A 61 -5.34 20.84 -0.57
C LYS A 61 -5.36 19.35 -0.99
N ALA A 62 -6.31 18.96 -1.83
CA ALA A 62 -6.29 17.63 -2.44
C ALA A 62 -5.00 17.45 -3.27
N GLY A 63 -4.40 16.26 -3.23
CA GLY A 63 -3.19 15.94 -3.99
C GLY A 63 -1.84 16.34 -3.34
N VAL A 64 -1.84 16.96 -2.16
CA VAL A 64 -0.57 17.26 -1.46
C VAL A 64 0.12 16.02 -0.88
N GLY A 65 -0.55 14.86 -0.83
CA GLY A 65 0.04 13.64 -0.27
C GLY A 65 -0.19 13.46 1.24
N LYS A 66 -1.40 13.77 1.73
CA LYS A 66 -1.79 13.53 3.13
C LYS A 66 -1.67 12.04 3.51
N THR A 67 -2.08 11.14 2.63
CA THR A 67 -1.96 9.68 2.83
C THR A 67 -0.49 9.24 2.97
N ALA A 68 0.44 9.87 2.25
CA ALA A 68 1.87 9.56 2.35
C ALA A 68 2.43 9.84 3.77
N ILE A 69 1.90 10.82 4.50
CA ILE A 69 2.29 11.07 5.90
C ILE A 69 1.90 9.87 6.78
N VAL A 70 0.73 9.28 6.53
CA VAL A 70 0.22 8.12 7.28
C VAL A 70 1.01 6.86 6.95
N GLU A 71 1.32 6.65 5.67
CA GLU A 71 2.23 5.58 5.22
C GLU A 71 3.62 5.73 5.85
N GLY A 72 4.13 6.96 5.93
CA GLY A 72 5.42 7.27 6.55
C GLY A 72 5.41 7.01 8.06
N LEU A 73 4.32 7.33 8.75
CA LEU A 73 4.12 6.95 10.15
C LEU A 73 4.13 5.42 10.30
N ALA A 74 3.41 4.70 9.45
CA ALA A 74 3.35 3.24 9.47
C ALA A 74 4.72 2.60 9.22
N GLN A 75 5.53 3.17 8.31
CA GLN A 75 6.92 2.77 8.08
C GLN A 75 7.79 2.97 9.33
N ARG A 76 7.70 4.12 9.99
CA ARG A 76 8.44 4.39 11.23
C ARG A 76 8.04 3.45 12.36
N ILE A 77 6.75 3.15 12.51
CA ILE A 77 6.28 2.15 13.47
C ILE A 77 6.84 0.77 13.13
N ALA A 78 6.80 0.37 11.85
CA ALA A 78 7.30 -0.93 11.41
C ALA A 78 8.81 -1.11 11.64
N THR A 79 9.61 -0.05 11.50
CA THR A 79 11.06 -0.07 11.79
C THR A 79 11.40 0.17 13.26
N GLY A 80 10.41 0.50 14.09
CA GLY A 80 10.62 0.86 15.50
C GLY A 80 11.22 2.25 15.70
N ASP A 81 11.26 3.09 14.65
CA ASP A 81 11.69 4.50 14.67
C ASP A 81 10.58 5.43 15.18
N VAL A 82 10.02 5.07 16.34
CA VAL A 82 8.99 5.83 17.05
C VAL A 82 9.24 5.74 18.55
N PRO A 83 8.72 6.70 19.34
CA PRO A 83 8.79 6.63 20.80
C PRO A 83 8.16 5.33 21.33
N PRO A 84 8.60 4.83 22.51
CA PRO A 84 8.14 3.55 23.07
C PRO A 84 6.62 3.38 23.12
N ALA A 85 5.89 4.46 23.40
CA ALA A 85 4.43 4.46 23.47
C ALA A 85 3.69 4.22 22.14
N LEU A 86 4.41 4.18 21.01
CA LEU A 86 3.84 3.90 19.68
C LEU A 86 4.46 2.67 19.00
N LYS A 87 5.36 1.93 19.67
CA LYS A 87 6.05 0.79 19.05
C LYS A 87 5.10 -0.34 18.65
N ASP A 88 4.10 -0.59 19.48
CA ASP A 88 3.10 -1.64 19.26
C ASP A 88 1.85 -1.11 18.52
N ALA A 89 1.82 0.19 18.21
CA ALA A 89 0.69 0.81 17.53
C ALA A 89 0.45 0.19 16.15
N ARG A 90 -0.82 0.14 15.75
CA ARG A 90 -1.24 -0.30 14.41
C ARG A 90 -2.10 0.77 13.77
N VAL A 91 -1.66 1.26 12.63
CA VAL A 91 -2.41 2.20 11.81
C VAL A 91 -3.32 1.42 10.85
N LEU A 92 -4.61 1.70 10.90
CA LEU A 92 -5.66 1.08 10.08
C LEU A 92 -6.30 2.13 9.19
N ILE A 93 -6.28 1.95 7.87
CA ILE A 93 -6.98 2.83 6.92
C ILE A 93 -8.42 2.36 6.80
N LEU A 94 -9.38 3.26 7.07
CA LEU A 94 -10.80 2.96 6.86
C LEU A 94 -11.12 2.83 5.37
N ASP A 95 -11.77 1.74 4.98
CA ASP A 95 -12.33 1.57 3.65
C ASP A 95 -13.83 1.92 3.66
N HIS A 96 -14.12 3.12 3.17
CA HIS A 96 -15.50 3.63 3.05
C HIS A 96 -16.37 2.76 2.13
N VAL A 97 -15.79 2.14 1.10
CA VAL A 97 -16.51 1.29 0.16
C VAL A 97 -16.84 -0.04 0.82
N ALA A 98 -15.89 -0.65 1.50
CA ALA A 98 -16.10 -1.91 2.20
C ALA A 98 -17.12 -1.79 3.34
N LEU A 99 -17.17 -0.63 4.01
CA LEU A 99 -18.21 -0.33 4.99
C LEU A 99 -19.63 -0.41 4.39
N LEU A 100 -19.81 0.08 3.15
CA LEU A 100 -21.10 0.08 2.43
C LEU A 100 -21.37 -1.21 1.66
N ALA A 101 -20.34 -2.00 1.36
CA ALA A 101 -20.46 -3.21 0.54
C ALA A 101 -21.32 -4.28 1.23
N GLY A 102 -22.36 -4.76 0.55
CA GLY A 102 -23.24 -5.80 1.06
C GLY A 102 -24.18 -5.36 2.19
N THR A 103 -24.31 -4.07 2.47
CA THR A 103 -25.34 -3.54 3.39
C THR A 103 -26.60 -3.17 2.59
N ALA A 104 -27.51 -4.13 2.40
CA ALA A 104 -28.80 -3.85 1.76
C ALA A 104 -29.75 -3.04 2.68
N PHE A 105 -29.48 -3.06 4.00
CA PHE A 105 -30.29 -2.41 5.02
C PHE A 105 -29.44 -1.48 5.90
N ARG A 106 -29.98 -0.29 6.21
CA ARG A 106 -29.37 0.74 7.06
C ARG A 106 -28.80 0.20 8.39
N GLY A 107 -29.53 -0.69 9.06
CA GLY A 107 -29.10 -1.24 10.36
C GLY A 107 -27.81 -2.07 10.30
N GLN A 108 -27.48 -2.68 9.15
CA GLN A 108 -26.23 -3.44 8.99
C GLN A 108 -25.02 -2.51 8.95
N TYR A 109 -25.17 -1.33 8.34
CA TYR A 109 -24.13 -0.31 8.30
C TYR A 109 -23.86 0.25 9.71
N GLU A 110 -24.92 0.60 10.44
CA GLU A 110 -24.81 1.06 11.83
C GLU A 110 -24.14 0.02 12.73
N GLU A 111 -24.51 -1.26 12.60
CA GLU A 111 -23.89 -2.33 13.39
C GLU A 111 -22.40 -2.51 13.04
N ARG A 112 -22.00 -2.37 11.77
CA ARG A 112 -20.57 -2.38 11.39
C ARG A 112 -19.80 -1.24 12.04
N ILE A 113 -20.34 -0.01 12.03
CA ILE A 113 -19.71 1.13 12.71
C ILE A 113 -19.64 0.89 14.21
N ARG A 114 -20.72 0.38 14.82
CA ARG A 114 -20.74 0.07 16.25
C ARG A 114 -19.68 -0.96 16.63
N ARG A 115 -19.45 -1.97 15.78
CA ARG A 115 -18.42 -2.99 15.98
C ARG A 115 -17.02 -2.42 15.76
N LEU A 116 -16.83 -1.60 14.72
CA LEU A 116 -15.58 -0.87 14.48
C LEU A 116 -15.20 -0.03 15.71
N VAL A 117 -16.13 0.78 16.22
CA VAL A 117 -15.92 1.60 17.42
C VAL A 117 -15.59 0.74 18.64
N ARG A 118 -16.31 -0.37 18.85
CA ARG A 118 -16.04 -1.30 19.95
C ARG A 118 -14.64 -1.91 19.86
N ALA A 119 -14.21 -2.32 18.66
CA ALA A 119 -12.88 -2.88 18.44
C ALA A 119 -11.78 -1.83 18.68
N LEU A 120 -11.95 -0.61 18.16
CA LEU A 120 -11.01 0.49 18.37
C LEU A 120 -10.94 0.94 19.84
N ALA A 121 -12.05 0.89 20.57
CA ALA A 121 -12.08 1.27 21.99
C ALA A 121 -11.51 0.16 22.91
N ALA A 122 -11.49 -1.08 22.44
CA ALA A 122 -10.95 -2.22 23.20
C ALA A 122 -9.41 -2.30 23.14
N ASP A 123 -8.81 -1.75 22.10
CA ASP A 123 -7.37 -1.79 21.88
C ASP A 123 -6.83 -0.36 21.66
N ALA A 124 -6.16 0.15 22.70
CA ALA A 124 -5.59 1.49 22.68
C ALA A 124 -4.51 1.64 21.61
N ASP A 125 -3.83 0.57 21.18
CA ASP A 125 -2.76 0.59 20.19
C ASP A 125 -3.26 0.75 18.75
N LEU A 126 -4.57 0.62 18.52
CA LEU A 126 -5.16 0.89 17.22
C LEU A 126 -5.31 2.40 16.96
N ILE A 127 -4.88 2.82 15.78
CA ILE A 127 -5.02 4.18 15.27
C ILE A 127 -5.79 4.09 13.95
N LEU A 128 -6.99 4.67 13.91
CA LEU A 128 -7.78 4.71 12.68
C LEU A 128 -7.37 5.91 11.83
N PHE A 129 -6.98 5.68 10.58
CA PHE A 129 -6.87 6.72 9.57
C PHE A 129 -8.17 6.82 8.78
N VAL A 130 -8.70 8.03 8.69
CA VAL A 130 -9.89 8.37 7.90
C VAL A 130 -9.50 9.41 6.88
N ASP A 131 -9.45 8.99 5.61
CA ASP A 131 -9.41 9.95 4.52
C ASP A 131 -10.79 10.59 4.33
N GLU A 132 -10.80 11.85 3.90
CA GLU A 132 -12.00 12.66 3.82
C GLU A 132 -12.82 12.63 5.12
N LEU A 133 -12.20 13.01 6.24
CA LEU A 133 -12.77 12.96 7.59
C LEU A 133 -14.19 13.55 7.66
N HIS A 134 -14.49 14.55 6.85
CA HIS A 134 -15.81 15.18 6.76
C HIS A 134 -16.92 14.21 6.32
N ASN A 135 -16.62 13.12 5.61
CA ASN A 135 -17.60 12.10 5.23
C ASN A 135 -18.16 11.36 6.46
N LEU A 136 -17.34 11.15 7.49
CA LEU A 136 -17.76 10.51 8.72
C LEU A 136 -18.33 11.47 9.75
N ILE A 137 -18.08 12.78 9.62
CA ILE A 137 -18.39 13.77 10.67
C ILE A 137 -19.46 14.79 10.21
N GLY A 138 -19.49 15.15 8.94
CA GLY A 138 -20.18 16.33 8.43
C GLY A 138 -21.19 16.10 7.30
N GLN A 139 -21.19 14.96 6.61
CA GLN A 139 -22.13 14.74 5.50
C GLN A 139 -23.52 14.28 5.98
N GLY A 140 -24.32 15.23 6.46
CA GLY A 140 -25.75 15.07 6.75
C GLY A 140 -26.70 15.45 5.62
N THR A 141 -26.23 15.68 4.37
CA THR A 141 -27.07 16.31 3.33
C THR A 141 -27.09 15.64 1.96
N ALA A 142 -26.35 14.55 1.72
CA ALA A 142 -26.42 13.84 0.44
C ALA A 142 -26.63 12.33 0.67
N VAL A 143 -27.86 11.89 0.43
CA VAL A 143 -28.33 10.49 0.39
C VAL A 143 -28.34 9.80 1.77
N GLY A 144 -29.54 9.39 2.22
CA GLY A 144 -29.90 8.97 3.59
C GLY A 144 -29.16 7.78 4.25
N ALA A 145 -27.97 7.40 3.80
CA ALA A 145 -27.07 6.43 4.45
C ALA A 145 -25.97 7.09 5.31
N ALA A 146 -25.51 8.31 4.97
CA ALA A 146 -24.44 9.01 5.70
C ALA A 146 -24.91 9.65 7.03
N MET A 147 -26.22 9.75 7.26
CA MET A 147 -26.79 10.45 8.42
C MET A 147 -26.51 9.80 9.77
N ASP A 148 -26.10 8.52 9.85
CA ASP A 148 -25.92 7.81 11.13
C ASP A 148 -24.47 7.54 11.53
N ALA A 149 -23.52 7.56 10.60
CA ALA A 149 -22.11 7.31 10.93
C ALA A 149 -21.55 8.36 11.91
N ALA A 150 -21.85 9.64 11.64
CA ALA A 150 -21.43 10.75 12.47
C ALA A 150 -21.99 10.65 13.90
N ASN A 151 -23.25 10.26 14.04
CA ASN A 151 -23.88 10.10 15.36
C ASN A 151 -23.28 8.95 16.17
N MET A 152 -22.71 7.94 15.50
CA MET A 152 -22.11 6.78 16.17
C MET A 152 -20.63 6.94 16.47
N LEU A 153 -19.86 7.59 15.58
CA LEU A 153 -18.43 7.82 15.76
C LEU A 153 -18.11 9.00 16.67
N LYS A 154 -18.89 10.08 16.56
CA LYS A 154 -18.65 11.32 17.31
C LYS A 154 -18.65 11.12 18.83
N PRO A 155 -19.55 10.33 19.45
CA PRO A 155 -19.48 10.08 20.89
C PRO A 155 -18.17 9.42 21.32
N ALA A 156 -17.65 8.46 20.56
CA ALA A 156 -16.38 7.78 20.88
C ALA A 156 -15.18 8.74 20.74
N LEU A 157 -15.18 9.57 19.69
CA LEU A 157 -14.18 10.63 19.50
C LEU A 157 -14.21 11.65 20.65
N VAL A 158 -15.40 12.10 21.04
CA VAL A 158 -15.60 13.12 22.08
C VAL A 158 -15.26 12.57 23.46
N ARG A 159 -15.56 11.30 23.76
CA ARG A 159 -15.11 10.66 25.00
C ARG A 159 -13.59 10.46 25.02
N GLY A 160 -12.97 10.27 23.86
CA GLY A 160 -11.55 9.98 23.73
C GLY A 160 -11.25 8.49 23.83
N ASP A 161 -12.25 7.64 23.56
CA ASP A 161 -12.12 6.18 23.61
C ASP A 161 -11.28 5.63 22.44
N ILE A 162 -11.18 6.40 21.35
CA ILE A 162 -10.52 5.99 20.10
C ILE A 162 -9.52 7.04 19.62
N ARG A 163 -8.43 6.58 18.99
CA ARG A 163 -7.42 7.43 18.35
C ARG A 163 -7.65 7.48 16.84
N VAL A 164 -7.72 8.69 16.30
CA VAL A 164 -7.99 8.92 14.88
C VAL A 164 -7.01 9.92 14.27
N ILE A 165 -6.48 9.58 13.10
CA ILE A 165 -5.83 10.52 12.18
C ILE A 165 -6.84 10.83 11.07
N GLY A 166 -7.21 12.09 10.89
CA GLY A 166 -8.14 12.49 9.84
C GLY A 166 -7.45 13.31 8.75
N ALA A 167 -7.73 13.04 7.48
CA ALA A 167 -7.32 13.91 6.36
C ALA A 167 -8.52 14.69 5.82
N THR A 168 -8.35 15.97 5.56
CA THR A 168 -9.43 16.85 5.07
C THR A 168 -8.87 18.11 4.40
N THR A 169 -9.71 18.88 3.71
CA THR A 169 -9.33 20.19 3.19
C THR A 169 -9.44 21.27 4.26
N GLY A 170 -8.82 22.45 4.03
CA GLY A 170 -8.90 23.58 4.96
C GLY A 170 -10.33 24.07 5.21
N GLU A 171 -11.14 24.11 4.16
CA GLU A 171 -12.53 24.54 4.20
C GLU A 171 -13.40 23.57 4.99
N GLU A 172 -13.28 22.27 4.71
CA GLU A 172 -13.98 21.21 5.46
C GLU A 172 -13.56 21.18 6.92
N TYR A 173 -12.27 21.30 7.22
CA TYR A 173 -11.78 21.35 8.61
C TYR A 173 -12.41 22.52 9.37
N ALA A 174 -12.43 23.71 8.76
CA ALA A 174 -13.03 24.89 9.36
C ALA A 174 -14.53 24.69 9.63
N LYS A 175 -15.26 24.11 8.66
CA LYS A 175 -16.70 23.89 8.73
C LYS A 175 -17.10 22.80 9.74
N TRP A 176 -16.44 21.65 9.70
CA TRP A 176 -16.92 20.43 10.38
C TRP A 176 -16.16 20.07 11.65
N VAL A 177 -14.89 20.47 11.79
CA VAL A 177 -14.08 20.16 12.98
C VAL A 177 -13.95 21.37 13.88
N ARG A 178 -13.48 22.51 13.34
CA ARG A 178 -13.35 23.76 14.11
C ARG A 178 -14.72 24.37 14.46
N GLY A 179 -15.71 24.19 13.59
CA GLY A 179 -17.09 24.63 13.84
C GLY A 179 -17.79 23.86 14.98
N ASP A 180 -17.25 22.73 15.42
CA ASP A 180 -17.82 21.89 16.47
C ASP A 180 -16.95 21.91 17.74
N PRO A 181 -17.42 22.54 18.85
CA PRO A 181 -16.64 22.65 20.09
C PRO A 181 -16.24 21.31 20.72
N ALA A 182 -16.98 20.22 20.46
CA ALA A 182 -16.67 18.91 21.03
C ALA A 182 -15.52 18.25 20.26
N LEU A 183 -15.48 18.40 18.93
CA LEU A 183 -14.41 17.87 18.09
C LEU A 183 -13.15 18.73 18.14
N GLU A 184 -13.27 20.05 18.25
CA GLU A 184 -12.13 20.96 18.39
C GLU A 184 -11.28 20.66 19.64
N ARG A 185 -11.90 20.11 20.69
CA ARG A 185 -11.22 19.66 21.92
C ARG A 185 -10.45 18.34 21.76
N ARG A 186 -10.65 17.63 20.64
CA ARG A 186 -10.07 16.30 20.36
C ARG A 186 -9.09 16.34 19.21
N PHE A 187 -9.31 17.19 18.23
CA PHE A 187 -8.42 17.31 17.08
C PHE A 187 -7.38 18.42 17.25
N GLN A 188 -6.17 18.14 16.74
CA GLN A 188 -5.12 19.13 16.54
C GLN A 188 -4.76 19.18 15.05
N PRO A 189 -4.84 20.35 14.40
CA PRO A 189 -4.49 20.47 12.99
C PRO A 189 -2.97 20.33 12.78
N VAL A 190 -2.63 19.68 11.68
CA VAL A 190 -1.31 19.60 11.06
C VAL A 190 -1.47 20.15 9.65
N THR A 191 -0.92 21.33 9.40
CA THR A 191 -0.96 21.94 8.06
C THR A 191 -0.05 21.14 7.14
N VAL A 192 -0.59 20.68 6.02
CA VAL A 192 0.15 19.96 4.98
C VAL A 192 0.20 20.85 3.75
N GLU A 193 1.38 21.42 3.52
CA GLU A 193 1.61 22.29 2.37
C GLU A 193 1.98 21.49 1.12
N GLU A 194 1.80 22.14 -0.02
CA GLU A 194 2.28 21.63 -1.30
C GLU A 194 3.81 21.57 -1.28
N LEU A 195 4.37 20.46 -1.77
CA LEU A 195 5.82 20.30 -1.86
C LEU A 195 6.41 21.34 -2.81
N ASP A 196 7.65 21.76 -2.57
CA ASP A 196 8.40 22.56 -3.54
C ASP A 196 8.84 21.71 -4.75
N ALA A 197 9.45 22.35 -5.76
CA ALA A 197 9.89 21.66 -6.98
C ALA A 197 10.98 20.62 -6.71
N VAL A 198 11.91 20.89 -5.78
CA VAL A 198 13.03 20.00 -5.43
C VAL A 198 12.52 18.82 -4.63
N GLN A 199 11.64 19.05 -3.67
CA GLN A 199 10.96 18.01 -2.90
C GLN A 199 10.10 17.12 -3.80
N THR A 200 9.39 17.71 -4.76
CA THR A 200 8.61 16.95 -5.74
C THR A 200 9.50 16.08 -6.62
N TRP A 201 10.67 16.60 -7.02
CA TRP A 201 11.67 15.80 -7.73
C TRP A 201 12.10 14.57 -6.94
N GLU A 202 12.42 14.71 -5.65
CA GLU A 202 12.79 13.57 -4.79
C GLU A 202 11.67 12.53 -4.69
N VAL A 203 10.42 12.96 -4.60
CA VAL A 203 9.25 12.08 -4.63
C VAL A 203 9.13 11.33 -5.96
N LEU A 204 9.29 12.03 -7.09
CA LEU A 204 9.22 11.41 -8.42
C LEU A 204 10.36 10.41 -8.64
N VAL A 205 11.59 10.74 -8.21
CA VAL A 205 12.74 9.82 -8.26
C VAL A 205 12.47 8.57 -7.41
N ALA A 206 11.89 8.72 -6.22
CA ALA A 206 11.53 7.59 -5.37
C ALA A 206 10.43 6.70 -5.99
N ARG A 207 9.50 7.29 -6.76
CA ARG A 207 8.39 6.58 -7.43
C ARG A 207 8.79 5.96 -8.77
N ARG A 208 9.79 6.51 -9.46
CA ARG A 208 10.23 6.06 -10.80
C ARG A 208 10.39 4.55 -10.92
N PRO A 209 11.11 3.84 -10.02
CA PRO A 209 11.27 2.39 -10.17
C PRO A 209 9.94 1.64 -10.17
N ARG A 210 8.91 2.11 -9.46
CA ARG A 210 7.60 1.46 -9.45
C ARG A 210 6.79 1.78 -10.71
N LEU A 211 6.85 3.02 -11.20
CA LEU A 211 6.22 3.41 -12.47
C LEU A 211 6.80 2.62 -13.64
N GLU A 212 8.12 2.58 -13.76
CA GLU A 212 8.84 1.82 -14.79
C GLU A 212 8.44 0.33 -14.75
N ARG A 213 8.38 -0.26 -13.56
CA ARG A 213 7.99 -1.66 -13.34
C ARG A 213 6.52 -1.94 -13.64
N HIS A 214 5.63 -0.99 -13.36
CA HIS A 214 4.20 -1.15 -13.58
C HIS A 214 3.86 -1.09 -15.07
N HIS A 215 4.37 -0.06 -15.75
CA HIS A 215 4.10 0.19 -17.17
C HIS A 215 5.02 -0.57 -18.10
N ALA A 216 6.12 -1.15 -17.59
CA ALA A 216 7.19 -1.75 -18.39
C ALA A 216 7.77 -0.74 -19.40
N VAL A 217 8.15 0.44 -18.91
CA VAL A 217 8.80 1.51 -19.69
C VAL A 217 10.03 2.01 -18.94
N ALA A 218 10.98 2.64 -19.64
CA ALA A 218 12.05 3.40 -18.99
C ALA A 218 11.63 4.87 -18.89
N VAL A 219 11.80 5.51 -17.73
CA VAL A 219 11.51 6.94 -17.55
C VAL A 219 12.83 7.68 -17.54
N THR A 220 12.90 8.88 -18.13
CA THR A 220 14.11 9.72 -18.12
C THR A 220 14.04 10.80 -17.03
N ASP A 221 15.20 11.29 -16.62
CA ASP A 221 15.30 12.46 -15.72
C ASP A 221 14.64 13.69 -16.33
N ASP A 222 14.73 13.84 -17.66
CA ASP A 222 14.07 14.89 -18.43
C ASP A 222 12.54 14.83 -18.30
N ALA A 223 11.95 13.64 -18.36
CA ALA A 223 10.52 13.45 -18.13
C ALA A 223 10.09 13.90 -16.72
N LEU A 224 10.89 13.60 -15.69
CA LEU A 224 10.60 14.05 -14.34
C LEU A 224 10.64 15.58 -14.22
N LYS A 225 11.63 16.24 -14.87
CA LYS A 225 11.73 17.71 -14.90
C LYS A 225 10.53 18.32 -15.61
N ALA A 226 10.21 17.79 -16.79
CA ALA A 226 9.07 18.23 -17.59
C ALA A 226 7.76 18.11 -16.81
N ALA A 227 7.58 17.01 -16.05
CA ALA A 227 6.36 16.78 -15.28
C ALA A 227 6.16 17.87 -14.22
N ILE A 228 7.22 18.32 -13.55
CA ILE A 228 7.15 19.39 -12.57
C ILE A 228 6.91 20.74 -13.26
N VAL A 229 7.78 21.11 -14.20
CA VAL A 229 7.77 22.44 -14.84
C VAL A 229 6.47 22.70 -15.61
N LEU A 230 6.01 21.71 -16.38
CA LEU A 230 4.83 21.88 -17.22
C LEU A 230 3.54 21.87 -16.40
N THR A 231 3.43 21.01 -15.37
CA THR A 231 2.23 21.00 -14.53
C THR A 231 2.13 22.23 -13.63
N ASP A 232 3.26 22.80 -13.18
CA ASP A 232 3.25 24.08 -12.46
C ASP A 232 2.73 25.24 -13.32
N ARG A 233 3.04 25.24 -14.61
CA ARG A 233 2.63 26.31 -15.53
C ARG A 233 1.22 26.12 -16.08
N PHE A 234 0.84 24.89 -16.41
CA PHE A 234 -0.36 24.61 -17.22
C PHE A 234 -1.45 23.88 -16.45
N VAL A 235 -1.18 23.43 -15.21
CA VAL A 235 -2.16 22.77 -14.33
C VAL A 235 -2.12 23.40 -12.92
N PRO A 236 -2.40 24.72 -12.79
CA PRO A 236 -2.26 25.44 -11.51
C PRO A 236 -3.32 25.04 -10.46
N ASP A 237 -4.45 24.49 -10.89
CA ASP A 237 -5.57 24.16 -10.01
C ASP A 237 -5.34 22.89 -9.18
N ARG A 238 -4.32 22.08 -9.51
CA ARG A 238 -3.93 20.89 -8.76
C ARG A 238 -2.65 21.14 -7.96
N ALA A 239 -2.40 20.33 -6.94
CA ALA A 239 -1.22 20.44 -6.10
C ALA A 239 -0.15 19.39 -6.46
N ARG A 240 1.11 19.72 -6.22
CA ARG A 240 2.21 18.75 -6.13
C ARG A 240 2.12 17.92 -4.83
N PRO A 241 2.58 16.66 -4.85
CA PRO A 241 3.21 15.98 -6.00
C PRO A 241 2.20 15.34 -6.97
N ASP A 242 0.91 15.27 -6.61
CA ASP A 242 -0.12 14.52 -7.34
C ASP A 242 -0.20 14.86 -8.83
N LYS A 243 -0.29 16.15 -9.19
CA LYS A 243 -0.40 16.56 -10.61
C LYS A 243 0.79 16.10 -11.46
N ALA A 244 1.99 16.08 -10.90
CA ALA A 244 3.19 15.68 -11.61
C ALA A 244 3.28 14.15 -11.74
N ILE A 245 2.87 13.43 -10.69
CA ILE A 245 2.77 11.97 -10.70
C ILE A 245 1.74 11.52 -11.76
N ASP A 246 0.57 12.14 -11.79
CA ASP A 246 -0.54 11.80 -12.69
C ASP A 246 -0.16 11.95 -14.17
N VAL A 247 0.39 13.11 -14.54
CA VAL A 247 0.85 13.34 -15.93
C VAL A 247 1.97 12.38 -16.32
N LEU A 248 2.88 12.08 -15.40
CA LEU A 248 3.97 11.12 -15.66
C LEU A 248 3.44 9.70 -15.84
N ASP A 249 2.47 9.29 -15.02
CA ASP A 249 1.81 7.99 -15.09
C ASP A 249 1.06 7.81 -16.42
N GLU A 250 0.30 8.84 -16.83
CA GLU A 250 -0.38 8.87 -18.13
C GLU A 250 0.61 8.81 -19.30
N ALA A 251 1.74 9.53 -19.21
CA ALA A 251 2.79 9.46 -20.22
C ALA A 251 3.40 8.05 -20.33
N CYS A 252 3.60 7.37 -19.20
CA CYS A 252 4.07 5.98 -19.16
C CYS A 252 3.05 5.02 -19.80
N ALA A 253 1.77 5.14 -19.41
CA ALA A 253 0.69 4.33 -19.96
C ALA A 253 0.58 4.49 -21.48
N HIS A 254 0.66 5.72 -21.97
CA HIS A 254 0.62 6.01 -23.40
C HIS A 254 1.83 5.44 -24.16
N ALA A 255 3.04 5.62 -23.61
CA ALA A 255 4.26 5.08 -24.21
C ALA A 255 4.16 3.56 -24.37
N GLN A 256 3.68 2.85 -23.34
CA GLN A 256 3.49 1.41 -23.42
C GLN A 256 2.38 1.00 -24.38
N ALA A 257 1.25 1.71 -24.40
CA ALA A 257 0.13 1.40 -25.28
C ALA A 257 0.47 1.56 -26.77
N THR A 258 1.42 2.44 -27.11
CA THR A 258 1.87 2.70 -28.48
C THR A 258 3.14 1.95 -28.86
N ALA A 259 3.82 1.33 -27.90
CA ALA A 259 5.04 0.58 -28.11
C ALA A 259 4.82 -0.68 -28.97
N ARG A 260 5.81 -0.98 -29.81
CA ARG A 260 5.92 -2.30 -30.46
C ARG A 260 6.82 -3.17 -29.62
N VAL A 261 6.24 -4.15 -28.95
CA VAL A 261 6.95 -5.04 -28.03
C VAL A 261 7.50 -6.25 -28.79
N SER A 262 8.82 -6.49 -28.70
CA SER A 262 9.42 -7.71 -29.24
C SER A 262 8.99 -8.97 -28.44
N PRO A 263 8.99 -10.17 -29.05
CA PRO A 263 8.72 -11.41 -28.31
C PRO A 263 9.66 -11.64 -27.11
N GLU A 264 10.91 -11.17 -27.21
CA GLU A 264 11.91 -11.27 -26.14
C GLU A 264 11.56 -10.37 -24.96
N LEU A 265 11.20 -9.11 -25.23
CA LEU A 265 10.75 -8.17 -24.22
C LEU A 265 9.46 -8.63 -23.55
N ASP A 266 8.49 -9.13 -24.33
CA ASP A 266 7.25 -9.69 -23.82
C ASP A 266 7.50 -10.91 -22.89
N LYS A 267 8.49 -11.76 -23.22
CA LYS A 267 8.93 -12.84 -22.34
C LYS A 267 9.50 -12.27 -21.03
N LEU A 268 10.39 -11.28 -21.08
CA LEU A 268 10.96 -10.64 -19.90
C LEU A 268 9.89 -10.00 -19.00
N ILE A 269 8.93 -9.27 -19.58
CA ILE A 269 7.81 -8.66 -18.86
C ILE A 269 7.00 -9.73 -18.12
N ARG A 270 6.69 -10.84 -18.78
CA ARG A 270 5.95 -11.96 -18.16
C ARG A 270 6.74 -12.64 -17.05
N GLU A 271 8.03 -12.90 -17.26
CA GLU A 271 8.89 -13.51 -16.24
C GLU A 271 8.97 -12.63 -14.99
N ARG A 272 9.17 -11.32 -15.17
CA ARG A 272 9.19 -10.35 -14.07
C ARG A 272 7.87 -10.28 -13.33
N ARG A 273 6.73 -10.30 -14.03
CA ARG A 273 5.40 -10.38 -13.42
C ARG A 273 5.22 -11.65 -12.58
N LYS A 274 5.72 -12.79 -13.03
CA LYS A 274 5.69 -14.05 -12.26
C LYS A 274 6.52 -13.94 -10.98
N VAL A 275 7.72 -13.38 -11.05
CA VAL A 275 8.58 -13.19 -9.86
C VAL A 275 7.91 -12.25 -8.86
N ASP A 276 7.32 -11.15 -9.33
CA ASP A 276 6.54 -10.24 -8.49
C ASP A 276 5.36 -10.93 -7.79
N ALA A 277 4.61 -11.76 -8.51
CA ALA A 277 3.50 -12.53 -7.93
C ALA A 277 4.01 -13.47 -6.83
N LYS A 278 5.12 -14.17 -7.07
CA LYS A 278 5.74 -15.05 -6.07
C LYS A 278 6.16 -14.28 -4.81
N LEU A 279 6.81 -13.13 -4.98
CA LEU A 279 7.19 -12.25 -3.86
C LEU A 279 5.98 -11.77 -3.07
N ARG A 280 4.89 -11.37 -3.75
CA ARG A 280 3.63 -10.95 -3.09
C ARG A 280 2.97 -12.08 -2.28
N HIS A 281 3.15 -13.33 -2.68
CA HIS A 281 2.70 -14.50 -1.93
C HIS A 281 3.67 -14.90 -0.79
N GLY A 282 4.66 -14.07 -0.47
CA GLY A 282 5.59 -14.30 0.64
C GLY A 282 6.70 -15.31 0.33
N LEU A 283 6.86 -15.71 -0.93
CA LEU A 283 7.94 -16.62 -1.33
C LEU A 283 9.25 -15.84 -1.40
N THR A 284 10.26 -16.30 -0.66
CA THR A 284 11.58 -15.64 -0.59
C THR A 284 12.65 -16.35 -1.43
N ARG A 285 12.46 -17.64 -1.73
CA ARG A 285 13.40 -18.48 -2.48
C ARG A 285 12.66 -19.38 -3.46
N GLU A 286 13.27 -19.65 -4.61
CA GLU A 286 12.80 -20.73 -5.48
C GLU A 286 12.87 -22.05 -4.72
N PRO A 287 11.84 -22.93 -4.84
CA PRO A 287 11.98 -24.30 -4.36
C PRO A 287 13.20 -24.89 -5.07
N SER A 288 14.23 -25.25 -4.31
CA SER A 288 15.45 -25.78 -4.90
C SER A 288 15.09 -27.07 -5.62
N ALA A 289 15.47 -27.19 -6.90
CA ALA A 289 15.39 -28.45 -7.65
C ALA A 289 16.20 -29.60 -7.01
N SER A 290 16.89 -29.33 -5.89
CA SER A 290 17.69 -30.25 -5.09
C SER A 290 17.12 -30.54 -3.69
N GLU A 291 15.91 -30.10 -3.36
CA GLU A 291 15.14 -30.87 -2.38
C GLU A 291 14.52 -32.00 -3.20
N PRO A 292 14.90 -33.27 -2.98
CA PRO A 292 14.19 -34.34 -3.63
C PRO A 292 12.72 -34.15 -3.24
N ALA A 293 11.86 -33.91 -4.23
CA ALA A 293 10.44 -34.13 -4.04
C ALA A 293 10.34 -35.45 -3.29
N PRO A 294 9.68 -35.52 -2.12
CA PRO A 294 9.60 -36.76 -1.38
C PRO A 294 9.06 -37.76 -2.39
N ASP A 295 9.88 -38.75 -2.74
CA ASP A 295 9.60 -39.63 -3.87
C ASP A 295 8.21 -40.16 -3.61
N LEU A 296 7.25 -39.76 -4.46
CA LEU A 296 5.85 -40.05 -4.18
C LEU A 296 5.67 -41.58 -4.13
N ALA A 297 6.52 -42.34 -4.83
CA ALA A 297 6.61 -43.78 -4.70
C ALA A 297 7.15 -44.21 -3.32
N ALA A 298 8.18 -43.56 -2.76
CA ALA A 298 8.68 -43.84 -1.41
C ALA A 298 7.68 -43.43 -0.31
N VAL A 299 6.95 -42.33 -0.48
CA VAL A 299 5.88 -41.92 0.45
C VAL A 299 4.70 -42.88 0.37
N ILE A 300 4.31 -43.29 -0.85
CA ILE A 300 3.27 -44.30 -1.04
C ILE A 300 3.73 -45.65 -0.49
N ASP A 301 4.98 -46.05 -0.71
CA ASP A 301 5.55 -47.29 -0.18
C ASP A 301 5.64 -47.24 1.35
N GLN A 302 5.95 -46.08 1.94
CA GLN A 302 5.93 -45.89 3.39
C GLN A 302 4.50 -45.98 3.94
N VAL A 303 3.53 -45.31 3.32
CA VAL A 303 2.12 -45.39 3.71
C VAL A 303 1.57 -46.82 3.53
N VAL A 304 1.98 -47.52 2.48
CA VAL A 304 1.61 -48.93 2.21
C VAL A 304 2.32 -49.87 3.18
N ALA A 305 3.55 -49.58 3.59
CA ALA A 305 4.28 -50.32 4.62
C ALA A 305 3.63 -50.12 5.99
N ASP A 306 3.29 -48.89 6.36
CA ASP A 306 2.60 -48.55 7.60
C ASP A 306 1.22 -49.23 7.64
N PHE A 307 0.49 -49.28 6.51
CA PHE A 307 -0.77 -50.03 6.39
C PHE A 307 -0.58 -51.57 6.46
N ARG A 308 0.55 -52.11 5.98
CA ARG A 308 0.88 -53.55 6.14
C ARG A 308 1.29 -53.88 7.57
N GLU A 309 1.97 -52.98 8.26
CA GLU A 309 2.34 -53.14 9.68
C GLU A 309 1.09 -53.17 10.57
N MET A 310 0.09 -52.35 10.25
CA MET A 310 -1.23 -52.39 10.90
C MET A 310 -2.04 -53.67 10.62
N LEU A 311 -1.71 -54.43 9.56
CA LEU A 311 -2.44 -55.61 9.11
C LEU A 311 -1.74 -56.95 9.34
N GLY A 312 -0.62 -56.97 10.09
CA GLY A 312 -0.02 -58.17 10.66
C GLY A 312 0.52 -59.18 9.63
N GLY A 313 1.80 -59.03 9.25
CA GLY A 313 2.53 -60.06 8.52
C GLY A 313 4.02 -59.75 8.35
N GLU A 314 4.87 -60.65 8.85
CA GLU A 314 6.34 -60.57 8.88
C GLU A 314 7.02 -60.71 7.49
N GLY A 315 8.21 -60.11 7.33
CA GLY A 315 9.16 -60.51 6.27
C GLY A 315 10.27 -59.51 5.93
N ARG A 316 11.49 -59.75 6.43
CA ARG A 316 12.76 -59.03 6.10
C ARG A 316 13.22 -59.26 4.64
N ARG A 317 13.81 -58.23 4.00
CA ARG A 317 15.24 -58.22 3.56
C ARG A 317 15.72 -56.86 3.04
N LYS A 318 16.98 -56.56 3.36
CA LYS A 318 17.80 -55.43 2.90
C LYS A 318 18.18 -55.57 1.42
N THR A 319 18.37 -54.44 0.73
CA THR A 319 19.39 -54.30 -0.32
C THR A 319 20.03 -52.91 -0.32
N GLU A 320 21.25 -52.89 -0.84
CA GLU A 320 22.37 -51.99 -0.58
C GLU A 320 22.26 -50.55 -1.13
N LYS A 321 23.03 -49.68 -0.47
CA LYS A 321 23.30 -48.29 -0.85
C LYS A 321 24.22 -48.23 -2.06
N GLY A 322 23.76 -47.63 -3.17
CA GLY A 322 24.62 -47.13 -4.23
C GLY A 322 25.08 -45.70 -3.90
N GLY A 323 26.40 -45.50 -3.79
CA GLY A 323 27.00 -44.20 -3.48
C GLY A 323 26.81 -43.19 -4.61
N VAL A 324 26.33 -42.00 -4.24
CA VAL A 324 26.32 -40.81 -5.11
C VAL A 324 27.70 -40.14 -5.00
N PRO A 325 28.37 -39.78 -6.11
CA PRO A 325 29.65 -39.09 -6.04
C PRO A 325 29.48 -37.69 -5.45
N SER A 326 30.34 -37.34 -4.49
CA SER A 326 30.41 -36.02 -3.87
C SER A 326 30.83 -34.97 -4.91
N PRO A 327 30.08 -33.87 -5.10
CA PRO A 327 30.54 -32.77 -5.92
C PRO A 327 31.72 -32.06 -5.25
N THR A 328 32.69 -31.68 -6.08
CA THR A 328 33.94 -31.02 -5.75
C THR A 328 33.69 -29.72 -4.97
N SER A 329 34.54 -29.46 -3.98
CA SER A 329 34.42 -28.45 -2.93
C SER A 329 34.55 -26.98 -3.35
N SER A 330 34.24 -26.61 -4.60
CA SER A 330 34.30 -25.23 -5.09
C SER A 330 32.96 -24.58 -5.45
N ASP A 331 31.87 -25.35 -5.57
CA ASP A 331 30.52 -24.82 -5.87
C ASP A 331 29.64 -24.58 -4.63
N LEU A 332 30.07 -25.03 -3.45
CA LEU A 332 29.27 -25.05 -2.21
C LEU A 332 29.12 -23.69 -1.50
N LEU A 333 29.66 -22.60 -2.04
CA LEU A 333 29.57 -21.27 -1.42
C LEU A 333 28.71 -20.27 -2.21
N ARG A 334 28.06 -20.69 -3.30
CA ARG A 334 27.06 -19.84 -3.96
C ARG A 334 25.73 -19.96 -3.23
N ARG A 335 25.42 -18.97 -2.38
CA ARG A 335 24.07 -18.79 -1.83
C ARG A 335 23.07 -18.88 -2.99
N PRO A 336 22.03 -19.75 -2.93
CA PRO A 336 21.03 -19.81 -3.99
C PRO A 336 20.37 -18.42 -4.14
N PRO A 337 20.23 -17.92 -5.37
CA PRO A 337 19.69 -16.59 -5.61
C PRO A 337 18.29 -16.48 -5.03
N THR A 338 18.03 -15.40 -4.30
CA THR A 338 16.69 -15.12 -3.78
C THR A 338 15.80 -14.59 -4.89
N PHE A 339 14.48 -14.62 -4.68
CA PHE A 339 13.56 -13.95 -5.62
C PHE A 339 13.82 -12.44 -5.72
N GLN A 340 14.41 -11.82 -4.68
CA GLN A 340 14.82 -10.43 -4.70
C GLN A 340 16.01 -10.20 -5.65
N ASP A 341 17.03 -11.07 -5.58
CA ASP A 341 18.19 -11.01 -6.47
C ASP A 341 17.76 -11.22 -7.93
N ARG A 342 16.88 -12.21 -8.16
CA ARG A 342 16.34 -12.48 -9.50
C ARG A 342 15.49 -11.33 -10.03
N ARG A 343 14.72 -10.68 -9.16
CA ARG A 343 13.95 -9.48 -9.54
C ARG A 343 14.88 -8.34 -9.95
N ALA A 344 15.95 -8.07 -9.18
CA ALA A 344 16.90 -7.02 -9.50
C ALA A 344 17.61 -7.26 -10.84
N GLU A 345 18.00 -8.51 -11.12
CA GLU A 345 18.56 -8.92 -12.41
C GLU A 345 17.58 -8.70 -13.56
N LEU A 346 16.33 -9.16 -13.40
CA LEU A 346 15.29 -8.98 -14.41
C LEU A 346 14.96 -7.50 -14.65
N ASP A 347 14.89 -6.69 -13.60
CA ASP A 347 14.63 -5.25 -13.69
C ASP A 347 15.76 -4.55 -14.49
N ALA A 348 17.03 -4.95 -14.32
CA ALA A 348 18.16 -4.42 -15.10
C ALA A 348 18.11 -4.85 -16.57
N LEU A 349 17.84 -6.12 -16.85
CA LEU A 349 17.69 -6.64 -18.23
C LEU A 349 16.51 -5.98 -18.95
N LEU A 350 15.36 -5.88 -18.28
CA LEU A 350 14.19 -5.19 -18.79
C LEU A 350 14.50 -3.75 -19.16
N ARG A 351 15.18 -3.02 -18.27
CA ARG A 351 15.54 -1.64 -18.53
C ARG A 351 16.41 -1.49 -19.78
N ALA A 352 17.46 -2.30 -19.90
CA ALA A 352 18.34 -2.26 -21.07
C ALA A 352 17.58 -2.57 -22.37
N GLU A 353 16.71 -3.57 -22.34
CA GLU A 353 15.90 -3.95 -23.50
C GLU A 353 14.90 -2.84 -23.89
N LEU A 354 14.22 -2.23 -22.91
CA LEU A 354 13.29 -1.12 -23.11
C LEU A 354 13.99 0.10 -23.73
N GLU A 355 15.17 0.43 -23.22
CA GLU A 355 16.00 1.51 -23.77
C GLU A 355 16.44 1.19 -25.21
N SER A 356 16.82 -0.06 -25.51
CA SER A 356 17.22 -0.49 -26.86
C SER A 356 16.08 -0.43 -27.89
N GLN A 357 14.85 -0.71 -27.45
CA GLN A 357 13.65 -0.66 -28.29
C GLN A 357 13.00 0.74 -28.33
N GLY A 358 13.57 1.72 -27.62
CA GLY A 358 13.06 3.08 -27.58
C GLY A 358 11.74 3.24 -26.79
N ILE A 359 11.41 2.30 -25.91
CA ILE A 359 10.24 2.38 -25.02
C ILE A 359 10.63 3.21 -23.80
N VAL A 360 10.86 4.49 -24.06
CA VAL A 360 11.42 5.46 -23.13
C VAL A 360 10.51 6.67 -23.05
N VAL A 361 10.14 7.07 -21.84
CA VAL A 361 9.34 8.26 -21.56
C VAL A 361 10.28 9.46 -21.42
N SER A 362 10.09 10.45 -22.30
CA SER A 362 10.85 11.70 -22.36
C SER A 362 10.02 12.90 -21.92
N GLY A 363 10.64 14.08 -21.77
CA GLY A 363 9.89 15.30 -21.50
C GLY A 363 8.93 15.69 -22.64
N HIS A 364 9.15 15.23 -23.87
CA HIS A 364 8.21 15.41 -24.97
C HIS A 364 6.91 14.61 -24.77
N ASP A 365 7.00 13.39 -24.23
CA ASP A 365 5.82 12.57 -23.94
C ASP A 365 4.96 13.20 -22.87
N VAL A 366 5.61 13.75 -21.84
CA VAL A 366 4.96 14.53 -20.79
C VAL A 366 4.31 15.79 -21.37
N ALA A 367 5.00 16.54 -22.22
CA ALA A 367 4.44 17.74 -22.85
C ALA A 367 3.22 17.45 -23.71
N ARG A 368 3.17 16.30 -24.39
CA ARG A 368 1.98 15.84 -25.11
C ARG A 368 0.80 15.62 -24.17
N VAL A 369 1.00 14.96 -23.04
CA VAL A 369 -0.06 14.74 -22.04
C VAL A 369 -0.56 16.08 -21.50
N VAL A 370 0.34 16.97 -21.10
CA VAL A 370 -0.04 18.30 -20.61
C VAL A 370 -0.75 19.12 -21.70
N SER A 371 -0.34 18.99 -22.97
CA SER A 371 -1.02 19.64 -24.09
C SER A 371 -2.48 19.20 -24.22
N SER A 372 -2.72 17.89 -24.05
CA SER A 372 -4.07 17.31 -24.06
C SER A 372 -4.90 17.86 -22.89
N ALA A 373 -4.36 17.82 -21.68
CA ALA A 373 -5.03 18.31 -20.48
C ALA A 373 -5.33 19.82 -20.51
N ALA A 374 -4.40 20.62 -21.04
CA ALA A 374 -4.53 22.08 -21.11
C ALA A 374 -5.26 22.59 -22.37
N GLY A 375 -5.56 21.73 -23.34
CA GLY A 375 -6.22 22.12 -24.59
C GLY A 375 -5.41 23.03 -25.51
N GLN A 376 -4.08 23.06 -25.38
CA GLN A 376 -3.18 23.90 -26.18
C GLN A 376 -1.87 23.17 -26.51
N ARG A 377 -1.20 23.53 -27.62
CA ARG A 377 0.09 22.92 -27.96
C ARG A 377 1.19 23.41 -27.03
N ILE A 378 1.79 22.48 -26.31
CA ILE A 378 2.92 22.70 -25.41
C ILE A 378 4.11 21.90 -25.92
N ALA A 379 5.27 22.55 -26.01
CA ALA A 379 6.53 21.92 -26.36
C ALA A 379 7.46 21.91 -25.15
N TRP A 380 8.26 20.86 -25.03
CA TRP A 380 9.35 20.76 -24.06
C TRP A 380 10.69 20.95 -24.77
N ALA A 381 11.58 21.74 -24.17
CA ALA A 381 12.87 22.13 -24.77
C ALA A 381 14.11 21.62 -24.01
N GLY A 382 13.92 20.88 -22.91
CA GLY A 382 15.01 20.38 -22.05
C GLY A 382 15.40 21.33 -20.92
#